data_AF-A0AAV0MG68-F1
#
_entry.id   AF-A0AAV0MG68-F1
#
_cell.length_a   1.000
_cell.length_b   1.000
_cell.length_c   1.000
_cell.angle_alpha   90.00
_cell.angle_beta   90.00
_cell.angle_gamma   90.00
#
_symmetry.space_group_name_H-M   'P 1'
#
loop_
_entity.id
_entity.type
_entity.pdbx_description
1 polymer ?
#
loop_
_entity_poly.entity_id
_entity_poly.type
_entity_poly.pdbx_seq_one_letter_code
_entity_poly.pdbx_strand_id
1 'polypeptide(L)'
;MCHVVKRLLLGLGVNPTVFEVDEPEEGHVAEQLSSLVDDGGEVQFPAVFVGGKLFGGLERVMATHISGELVPILKDAGALWL
;
A
#
# COMPACT_ATOMS: atom_id res chain seq x y z
N MET A 1 -7.46 -9.04 5.37
CA MET A 1 -7.56 -7.69 6.01
C MET A 1 -7.44 -6.50 5.03
N CYS A 2 -7.30 -6.74 3.72
CA CYS A 2 -7.15 -5.68 2.70
C CYS A 2 -8.33 -4.68 2.60
N HIS A 3 -9.53 -5.07 3.03
CA HIS A 3 -10.72 -4.22 2.90
C HIS A 3 -10.64 -2.91 3.70
N VAL A 4 -9.91 -2.90 4.82
CA VAL A 4 -9.75 -1.69 5.65
C VAL A 4 -8.95 -0.64 4.91
N VAL A 5 -7.79 -1.03 4.36
CA VAL A 5 -6.92 -0.15 3.56
C VAL A 5 -7.68 0.38 2.34
N LYS A 6 -8.40 -0.51 1.63
CA LYS A 6 -9.22 -0.14 0.47
C LYS A 6 -10.26 0.94 0.83
N ARG A 7 -11.02 0.73 1.91
CA ARG A 7 -12.02 1.70 2.37
C ARG A 7 -11.40 3.02 2.83
N LEU A 8 -10.25 2.96 3.50
CA LEU A 8 -9.54 4.15 3.96
C LEU A 8 -9.05 5.00 2.79
N LEU A 9 -8.38 4.40 1.80
CA LEU A 9 -7.91 5.11 0.60
C LEU A 9 -9.07 5.67 -0.22
N LEU A 10 -10.14 4.90 -0.42
CA LEU A 10 -11.35 5.39 -1.09
C LEU A 10 -12.03 6.54 -0.32
N GLY A 11 -12.07 6.46 1.02
CA GLY A 11 -12.60 7.50 1.88
C GLY A 11 -11.80 8.80 1.84
N LEU A 12 -10.50 8.72 1.54
CA LEU A 12 -9.63 9.88 1.30
C LEU A 12 -9.82 10.48 -0.11
N GLY A 13 -10.63 9.89 -0.98
CA GLY A 13 -10.84 10.35 -2.35
C GLY A 13 -9.78 9.87 -3.35
N VAL A 14 -8.96 8.89 -2.96
CA VAL A 14 -7.97 8.25 -3.85
C VAL A 14 -8.66 7.15 -4.65
N ASN A 15 -8.21 6.90 -5.88
CA ASN A 15 -8.62 5.74 -6.66
C ASN A 15 -7.49 4.68 -6.71
N PRO A 16 -7.34 3.81 -5.70
CA PRO A 16 -6.27 2.82 -5.67
C PRO A 16 -6.55 1.67 -6.64
N THR A 17 -5.50 1.19 -7.32
CA THR A 17 -5.56 -0.08 -8.03
C THR A 17 -5.40 -1.22 -7.03
N VAL A 18 -6.36 -2.14 -7.00
CA VAL A 18 -6.38 -3.26 -6.05
C VAL A 18 -6.12 -4.56 -6.80
N PHE A 19 -5.08 -5.27 -6.40
CA PHE A 19 -4.80 -6.63 -6.81
C PHE A 19 -5.10 -7.57 -5.65
N GLU A 20 -5.98 -8.54 -5.89
CA GLU A 20 -6.31 -9.58 -4.93
C GLU A 20 -5.44 -10.79 -5.27
N VAL A 21 -4.69 -11.28 -4.28
CA VAL A 21 -3.82 -12.44 -4.39
C VAL A 21 -4.49 -13.57 -3.61
N ASP A 22 -4.56 -14.75 -4.21
CA ASP A 22 -5.15 -15.92 -3.57
C ASP A 22 -4.24 -16.43 -2.44
N GLU A 23 -4.83 -16.89 -1.33
CA GLU A 23 -4.11 -17.45 -0.17
C GLU A 23 -2.99 -18.46 -0.52
N PRO A 24 -3.19 -19.45 -1.42
CA PRO A 24 -2.12 -20.39 -1.77
C PRO A 24 -0.93 -19.75 -2.48
N GLU A 25 -1.12 -18.61 -3.14
CA GLU A 25 -0.07 -17.91 -3.89
C GLU A 25 0.55 -16.75 -3.08
N GLU A 26 -0.06 -16.38 -1.95
CA GLU A 26 0.35 -15.24 -1.11
C GLU A 26 1.84 -15.29 -0.77
N GLY A 27 2.35 -16.42 -0.29
CA GLY A 27 3.76 -16.57 0.07
C GLY A 27 4.71 -16.44 -1.13
N HIS A 28 4.33 -16.99 -2.28
CA HIS A 28 5.14 -16.91 -3.50
C HIS A 28 5.19 -15.49 -4.04
N VAL A 29 4.04 -14.81 -4.08
CA VAL A 29 3.93 -13.43 -4.55
C VAL A 29 4.67 -12.47 -3.61
N ALA A 30 4.59 -12.70 -2.29
CA ALA A 30 5.35 -11.94 -1.30
C ALA A 30 6.86 -12.06 -1.52
N GLU A 31 7.37 -13.27 -1.73
CA GLU A 31 8.80 -13.50 -1.99
C GLU A 31 9.26 -12.86 -3.30
N GLN A 32 8.47 -13.03 -4.37
CA GLN A 32 8.74 -12.40 -5.67
C GLN A 32 8.73 -10.87 -5.57
N LEU A 33 7.72 -10.28 -4.93
CA LEU A 33 7.66 -8.83 -4.73
C LEU A 33 8.84 -8.33 -3.89
N SER A 34 9.21 -9.06 -2.84
CA SER A 34 10.37 -8.69 -2.01
C SER A 34 11.67 -8.67 -2.81
N SER A 35 11.82 -9.56 -3.82
CA SER A 35 12.98 -9.56 -4.72
C SER A 35 12.98 -8.42 -5.75
N LEU A 36 11.80 -7.84 -6.04
CA LEU A 36 11.61 -6.76 -7.00
C LEU A 36 11.68 -5.36 -6.36
N VAL A 37 11.57 -5.28 -5.04
CA VAL A 37 11.64 -4.01 -4.31
C VAL A 37 13.11 -3.69 -4.01
N ASP A 38 13.62 -2.63 -4.65
CA ASP A 38 15.01 -2.15 -4.50
C ASP A 38 15.44 -1.85 -3.05
N ASP A 39 14.49 -1.62 -2.14
CA ASP A 39 14.75 -1.24 -0.75
C ASP A 39 15.04 -2.44 0.18
N GLY A 40 14.97 -3.69 -0.32
CA GLY A 40 15.25 -4.90 0.46
C GLY A 40 14.23 -5.19 1.58
N GLY A 41 13.06 -4.56 1.52
CA GLY A 41 11.99 -4.74 2.49
C GLY A 41 11.20 -6.03 2.25
N GLU A 42 10.97 -6.78 3.32
CA GLU A 42 10.11 -7.96 3.30
C GLU A 42 8.65 -7.51 3.05
N VAL A 43 8.08 -7.93 1.93
CA VAL A 43 6.70 -7.59 1.55
C VAL A 43 5.75 -8.54 2.27
N GLN A 44 4.94 -8.00 3.17
CA GLN A 44 3.86 -8.73 3.83
C GLN A 44 2.50 -8.15 3.44
N PHE A 45 1.51 -9.01 3.23
CA PHE A 45 0.18 -8.57 2.88
C PHE A 45 -0.56 -7.99 4.09
N PRO A 46 -1.32 -6.90 3.91
CA PRO A 46 -1.56 -6.16 2.66
C PRO A 46 -0.38 -5.25 2.28
N ALA A 47 0.16 -5.39 1.06
CA ALA A 47 1.22 -4.53 0.54
C ALA A 47 0.65 -3.32 -0.21
N VAL A 48 1.11 -2.11 0.15
CA VAL A 48 0.69 -0.86 -0.49
C VAL A 48 1.87 -0.21 -1.20
N PHE A 49 1.65 0.19 -2.44
CA PHE A 49 2.62 0.89 -3.28
C PHE A 49 2.12 2.30 -3.58
N VAL A 50 3.00 3.29 -3.44
CA VAL A 50 2.70 4.70 -3.67
C VAL A 50 3.81 5.29 -4.54
N GLY A 51 3.44 5.90 -5.67
CA GLY A 51 4.41 6.49 -6.61
C GLY A 51 5.43 5.50 -7.17
N GLY A 52 5.06 4.21 -7.28
CA GLY A 52 5.95 3.14 -7.77
C GLY A 52 6.91 2.57 -6.72
N LYS A 53 6.82 2.99 -5.46
CA LYS A 53 7.65 2.46 -4.36
C LYS A 53 6.80 1.71 -3.34
N LEU A 54 7.39 0.71 -2.69
CA LEU A 54 6.76 0.02 -1.57
C LEU A 54 6.57 1.03 -0.42
N PHE A 55 5.32 1.35 -0.11
CA PHE A 55 4.98 2.22 0.99
C PHE A 55 4.94 1.43 2.31
N GLY A 56 4.51 0.17 2.24
CA GLY A 56 4.51 -0.77 3.35
C GLY A 56 3.16 -1.45 3.57
N GLY A 57 3.00 -2.01 4.77
CA GLY A 57 1.81 -2.75 5.17
C GLY A 57 0.66 -1.91 5.73
N LEU A 58 -0.36 -2.60 6.25
CA LEU A 58 -1.48 -1.98 6.99
C LEU A 58 -1.00 -1.05 8.11
N GLU A 59 -0.03 -1.50 8.91
CA GLU A 59 0.46 -0.75 10.08
C GLU A 59 1.03 0.61 9.68
N ARG A 60 1.81 0.66 8.60
CA ARG A 60 2.41 1.89 8.11
C ARG A 60 1.37 2.85 7.52
N VAL A 61 0.38 2.31 6.80
CA VAL A 61 -0.76 3.11 6.31
C VAL A 61 -1.55 3.70 7.48
N MET A 62 -1.84 2.90 8.50
CA MET A 62 -2.56 3.37 9.68
C MET A 62 -1.76 4.41 10.47
N ALA A 63 -0.45 4.18 10.67
CA ALA A 63 0.42 5.12 11.38
C ALA A 63 0.47 6.48 10.67
N THR A 64 0.63 6.49 9.35
CA THR A 64 0.66 7.73 8.55
C THR A 64 -0.71 8.41 8.43
N HIS A 65 -1.79 7.62 8.49
CA HIS A 65 -3.14 8.18 8.57
C HIS A 65 -3.37 8.90 9.91
N ILE A 66 -2.95 8.29 11.03
CA ILE A 66 -3.07 8.87 12.37
C ILE A 66 -2.18 10.11 12.52
N SER A 67 -0.98 10.10 11.94
CA SER A 67 -0.06 11.25 11.97
C SER A 67 -0.47 12.39 11.04
N GLY A 68 -1.41 12.16 10.12
CA GLY A 68 -1.84 13.14 9.10
C GLY A 68 -0.92 13.21 7.87
N GLU A 69 0.17 12.45 7.84
CA GLU A 69 1.18 12.47 6.76
C GLU A 69 0.74 11.69 5.52
N LEU A 70 -0.30 10.87 5.62
CA LEU A 70 -0.76 10.06 4.49
C LEU A 70 -1.27 10.93 3.32
N VAL A 71 -1.98 12.01 3.61
CA VAL A 71 -2.52 12.93 2.59
C VAL A 71 -1.41 13.60 1.76
N PRO A 72 -0.39 14.26 2.36
CA PRO A 72 0.69 14.87 1.59
C PRO A 72 1.48 13.83 0.77
N ILE A 73 1.72 12.63 1.30
CA ILE A 73 2.41 11.56 0.55
C ILE A 73 1.62 11.14 -0.69
N LEU A 74 0.30 10.99 -0.57
CA LEU A 74 -0.56 10.64 -1.69
C LEU A 74 -0.67 11.78 -2.72
N LYS A 75 -0.62 13.03 -2.26
CA LYS A 75 -0.59 14.21 -3.13
C LYS A 75 0.71 14.28 -3.93
N ASP A 76 1.85 14.08 -3.28
CA ASP A 76 3.16 14.04 -3.92
C ASP A 76 3.26 12.91 -4.95
N ALA A 77 2.60 11.78 -4.68
CA ALA A 77 2.51 10.66 -5.60
C ALA A 77 1.51 10.87 -6.75
N GLY A 78 0.80 12.00 -6.79
CA GLY A 78 -0.23 12.29 -7.79
C GLY A 78 -1.51 11.44 -7.65
N ALA A 79 -1.67 10.73 -6.53
CA ALA A 79 -2.84 9.92 -6.23
C ALA A 79 -4.03 10.76 -5.76
N LEU A 80 -3.78 12.00 -5.35
CA LEU A 80 -4.75 13.00 -4.89
C LEU A 80 -4.51 14.32 -5.65
N TRP A 81 -5.59 14.89 -6.21
CA TRP A 81 -5.55 16.08 -7.09
C TRP A 81 -5.96 17.40 -6.39
N LEU A 82 -6.31 17.37 -5.10
CA LEU A 82 -6.72 18.55 -4.31
C LEU A 82 -5.56 19.09 -3.45
#